data_AF-A0A349JBK9-F1
#
_entry.id   AF-A0A349JBK9-F1
#
_cell.length_a   1.000
_cell.length_b   1.000
_cell.length_c   1.000
_cell.angle_alpha   90.00
_cell.angle_beta   90.00
_cell.angle_gamma   90.00
#
_symmetry.space_group_name_H-M   'P 1'
#
loop_
_entity.id
_entity.type
_entity.pdbx_description
1 polymer ?
#
loop_
_entity_poly.entity_id
_entity_poly.type
_entity_poly.pdbx_seq_one_letter_code
_entity_poly.pdbx_strand_id
1 'polypeptide(L)'
;SFWNPECTWMQYVPRAFQKAGVKYLTLDFESYKNSSDRDYAWVERNRTRDIGWGGHLPWYPLDPDCPSLHRPFRDIVPGLHGMCRSDRLIGKYVGYFLGRLPLSEYIDNVKQWSGSKKPGATLIIADDAEYCGTTGYFYVKHHRDYTRSFDVDPQAADKLDKLIRAVSELGPWGTFAEACELDPVDEPYYVEDRCAWHRTYADAWAGTPEARAWDPILAELRKAYKTTVQPIAESPEHAARFRPLVEKFWFHMTNSANSDGRWPPPPAKTCDFNREWCLAEIEATRAALAEITAAVKGLPLPKSADEAPSRPDWEYGFYFTDKNPEAVRLLNIYELQHAIYYFHRMVDSSDPVKKAYGKQWLIAVFDEFDRRGMRGVRPASIAKP
;
A
#
# COMPACT_ATOMS: atom_id res chain seq x y z
N SER A 1 -4.34 -6.71 -11.88
CA SER A 1 -4.35 -5.57 -10.95
C SER A 1 -4.69 -6.07 -9.56
N PHE A 2 -4.34 -5.35 -8.51
CA PHE A 2 -4.64 -5.77 -7.13
C PHE A 2 -5.04 -4.57 -6.27
N TRP A 3 -5.85 -4.84 -5.24
CA TRP A 3 -6.21 -3.90 -4.19
C TRP A 3 -5.40 -4.21 -2.94
N ASN A 4 -4.58 -3.24 -2.49
CA ASN A 4 -3.90 -3.37 -1.21
C ASN A 4 -4.94 -3.22 -0.08
N PRO A 5 -5.10 -4.21 0.84
CA PRO A 5 -6.08 -4.11 1.90
C PRO A 5 -6.00 -2.79 2.68
N GLU A 6 -7.15 -2.09 2.77
CA GLU A 6 -7.28 -0.77 3.40
C GLU A 6 -6.35 0.32 2.82
N CYS A 7 -5.77 0.06 1.64
CA CYS A 7 -4.59 0.75 1.11
C CYS A 7 -3.55 1.04 2.20
N THR A 8 -3.22 0.06 3.04
CA THR A 8 -2.25 0.22 4.14
C THR A 8 -0.82 0.13 3.63
N TRP A 9 -0.02 1.17 3.84
CA TRP A 9 1.29 1.31 3.25
C TRP A 9 2.39 0.99 4.23
N MET A 10 3.26 0.07 3.82
CA MET A 10 4.61 -0.07 4.36
C MET A 10 5.55 -0.16 3.16
N GLN A 11 6.80 0.28 3.30
CA GLN A 11 7.74 0.28 2.16
C GLN A 11 7.91 -1.09 1.51
N TYR A 12 7.71 -2.20 2.23
CA TYR A 12 7.81 -3.54 1.67
C TYR A 12 6.57 -3.97 0.85
N VAL A 13 5.41 -3.32 1.00
CA VAL A 13 4.13 -3.77 0.42
C VAL A 13 4.17 -3.78 -1.12
N PRO A 14 4.61 -2.71 -1.82
CA PRO A 14 4.74 -2.75 -3.28
C PRO A 14 5.64 -3.90 -3.76
N ARG A 15 6.73 -4.20 -3.05
CA ARG A 15 7.64 -5.30 -3.38
C ARG A 15 7.00 -6.66 -3.17
N ALA A 16 6.18 -6.82 -2.14
CA ALA A 16 5.45 -8.06 -1.92
C ALA A 16 4.49 -8.35 -3.09
N PHE A 17 3.76 -7.35 -3.56
CA PHE A 17 2.89 -7.47 -4.74
C PHE A 17 3.66 -7.76 -6.03
N GLN A 18 4.75 -7.04 -6.27
CA GLN A 18 5.61 -7.26 -7.44
C GLN A 18 6.16 -8.69 -7.46
N LYS A 19 6.65 -9.21 -6.32
CA LYS A 19 7.15 -10.59 -6.20
C LYS A 19 6.06 -11.64 -6.41
N ALA A 20 4.81 -11.29 -6.14
CA ALA A 20 3.65 -12.14 -6.42
C ALA A 20 3.20 -12.10 -7.90
N GLY A 21 3.91 -11.34 -8.76
CA GLY A 21 3.59 -11.19 -10.18
C GLY A 21 2.51 -10.15 -10.49
N VAL A 22 2.17 -9.29 -9.52
CA VAL A 22 1.22 -8.19 -9.76
C VAL A 22 1.88 -7.09 -10.59
N LYS A 23 1.22 -6.70 -11.68
CA LYS A 23 1.66 -5.60 -12.56
C LYS A 23 1.06 -4.24 -12.21
N TYR A 24 -0.16 -4.22 -11.68
CA TYR A 24 -0.89 -2.98 -11.39
C TYR A 24 -1.46 -3.00 -9.97
N LEU A 25 -1.26 -1.91 -9.22
CA LEU A 25 -1.74 -1.74 -7.85
C LEU A 25 -2.60 -0.47 -7.75
N THR A 26 -3.75 -0.55 -7.08
CA THR A 26 -4.49 0.67 -6.70
C THR A 26 -3.69 1.45 -5.65
N LEU A 27 -3.47 2.72 -5.92
CA LEU A 27 -2.71 3.64 -5.06
C LEU A 27 -3.66 4.58 -4.32
N ASP A 28 -3.18 5.32 -3.33
CA ASP A 28 -4.01 6.23 -2.54
C ASP A 28 -3.53 7.68 -2.67
N PHE A 29 -4.35 8.54 -3.29
CA PHE A 29 -3.99 9.93 -3.57
C PHE A 29 -3.73 10.71 -2.28
N GLU A 30 -4.63 10.60 -1.31
CA GLU A 30 -4.52 11.33 -0.06
C GLU A 30 -3.27 10.92 0.73
N SER A 31 -2.94 9.63 0.79
CA SER A 31 -1.70 9.15 1.42
C SER A 31 -0.45 9.64 0.69
N TYR A 32 -0.46 9.61 -0.65
CA TYR A 32 0.64 10.14 -1.47
C TYR A 32 0.85 11.63 -1.22
N LYS A 33 -0.21 12.44 -1.30
CA LYS A 33 -0.12 13.89 -1.09
C LYS A 33 0.28 14.25 0.33
N ASN A 34 -0.27 13.56 1.34
CA ASN A 34 0.14 13.76 2.73
C ASN A 34 1.61 13.40 3.00
N SER A 35 2.22 12.58 2.15
CA SER A 35 3.62 12.15 2.25
C SER A 35 4.59 12.97 1.39
N SER A 36 4.08 13.65 0.34
CA SER A 36 4.90 14.29 -0.69
C SER A 36 4.73 15.81 -0.78
N ASP A 37 3.64 16.35 -0.25
CA ASP A 37 3.30 17.77 -0.33
C ASP A 37 3.05 18.34 1.07
N ARG A 38 3.94 19.23 1.51
CA ARG A 38 3.91 19.83 2.85
C ARG A 38 2.64 20.66 3.08
N ASP A 39 2.20 21.42 2.09
CA ASP A 39 1.11 22.37 2.27
C ASP A 39 -0.23 21.61 2.25
N TYR A 40 -0.33 20.58 1.41
CA TYR A 40 -1.43 19.62 1.47
C TYR A 40 -1.48 18.90 2.83
N ALA A 41 -0.35 18.33 3.25
CA ALA A 41 -0.24 17.60 4.52
C ALA A 41 -0.55 18.49 5.73
N TRP A 42 -0.24 19.78 5.68
CA TRP A 42 -0.56 20.70 6.76
C TRP A 42 -2.06 20.77 7.06
N VAL A 43 -2.88 20.69 6.00
CA VAL A 43 -4.35 20.78 6.06
C VAL A 43 -4.98 19.42 6.30
N GLU A 44 -4.64 18.40 5.50
CA GLU A 44 -5.40 17.15 5.45
C GLU A 44 -4.79 16.00 6.25
N ARG A 45 -3.54 16.11 6.70
CA ARG A 45 -2.89 15.02 7.41
C ARG A 45 -3.52 14.85 8.78
N ASN A 46 -4.04 13.66 9.03
CA ASN A 46 -4.41 13.27 10.38
C ASN A 46 -3.16 13.25 11.26
N ARG A 47 -3.17 13.98 12.37
CA ARG A 47 -2.04 14.02 13.33
C ARG A 47 -2.18 12.98 14.45
N THR A 48 -3.32 12.29 14.51
CA THR A 48 -3.63 11.30 15.54
C THR A 48 -3.73 9.92 14.91
N ARG A 49 -2.74 9.07 15.18
CA ARG A 49 -2.55 7.80 14.45
C ARG A 49 -3.55 6.69 14.80
N ASP A 50 -4.26 6.82 15.91
CA ASP A 50 -5.23 5.83 16.40
C ASP A 50 -6.69 6.15 16.00
N ILE A 51 -6.94 7.26 15.29
CA ILE A 51 -8.26 7.56 14.74
C ILE A 51 -8.50 6.72 13.50
N GLY A 52 -9.55 5.89 13.50
CA GLY A 52 -9.90 5.02 12.37
C GLY A 52 -10.46 5.72 11.12
N TRP A 53 -10.77 7.02 11.16
CA TRP A 53 -11.38 7.74 10.04
C TRP A 53 -11.00 9.23 9.99
N GLY A 54 -10.30 9.65 8.93
CA GLY A 54 -9.87 11.03 8.71
C GLY A 54 -10.85 11.92 7.94
N GLY A 55 -12.05 11.42 7.58
CA GLY A 55 -13.00 12.14 6.73
C GLY A 55 -13.53 13.47 7.26
N HIS A 56 -13.40 13.73 8.56
CA HIS A 56 -13.82 14.96 9.23
C HIS A 56 -12.79 16.09 9.13
N LEU A 57 -11.57 15.80 8.64
CA LEU A 57 -10.53 16.78 8.46
C LEU A 57 -10.86 17.75 7.31
N PRO A 58 -10.42 19.02 7.39
CA PRO A 58 -10.64 19.99 6.32
C PRO A 58 -10.05 19.49 5.00
N TRP A 59 -10.57 20.02 3.89
CA TRP A 59 -10.07 19.73 2.55
C TRP A 59 -9.14 20.84 2.09
N TYR A 60 -7.96 20.46 1.59
CA TYR A 60 -7.05 21.36 0.91
C TYR A 60 -7.67 21.79 -0.42
N PRO A 61 -7.57 23.09 -0.79
CA PRO A 61 -8.06 23.61 -2.07
C PRO A 61 -7.19 23.09 -3.22
N LEU A 62 -7.47 21.87 -3.65
CA LEU A 62 -6.75 21.15 -4.69
C LEU A 62 -7.23 21.57 -6.09
N ASP A 63 -6.29 21.80 -7.01
CA ASP A 63 -6.58 21.93 -8.44
C ASP A 63 -7.16 20.61 -8.97
N PRO A 64 -8.39 20.60 -9.55
CA PRO A 64 -8.95 19.39 -10.15
C PRO A 64 -8.14 18.85 -11.33
N ASP A 65 -7.23 19.63 -11.92
CA ASP A 65 -6.30 19.17 -12.97
C ASP A 65 -4.98 18.59 -12.43
N CYS A 66 -4.93 18.22 -11.15
CA CYS A 66 -3.75 17.62 -10.52
C CYS A 66 -3.35 16.32 -11.25
N PRO A 67 -2.14 16.23 -11.85
CA PRO A 67 -1.77 15.07 -12.67
C PRO A 67 -1.84 13.73 -11.93
N SER A 68 -1.49 13.69 -10.65
CA SER A 68 -1.51 12.48 -9.82
C SER A 68 -2.90 11.97 -9.46
N LEU A 69 -3.97 12.70 -9.78
CA LEU A 69 -5.35 12.16 -9.78
C LEU A 69 -5.68 11.43 -11.09
N HIS A 70 -5.06 11.80 -12.22
CA HIS A 70 -5.51 11.42 -13.56
C HIS A 70 -4.56 10.54 -14.36
N ARG A 71 -3.31 10.44 -13.91
CA ARG A 71 -2.24 9.71 -14.59
C ARG A 71 -1.62 8.68 -13.66
N PRO A 72 -1.13 7.57 -14.21
CA PRO A 72 -0.52 6.53 -13.41
C PRO A 72 0.88 6.91 -12.94
N PHE A 73 1.33 6.23 -11.90
CA PHE A 73 2.72 6.16 -11.49
C PHE A 73 3.33 4.90 -12.10
N ARG A 74 4.42 5.05 -12.85
CA ARG A 74 5.20 3.93 -13.36
C ARG A 74 6.32 3.57 -12.41
N ASP A 75 6.67 2.29 -12.42
CA ASP A 75 7.75 1.70 -11.62
C ASP A 75 7.79 2.18 -10.16
N ILE A 76 6.65 2.11 -9.47
CA ILE A 76 6.55 2.36 -8.02
C ILE A 76 7.65 1.54 -7.32
N VAL A 77 7.71 0.27 -7.72
CA VAL A 77 8.90 -0.56 -7.78
C VAL A 77 8.99 -1.12 -9.20
N PRO A 78 10.17 -1.53 -9.70
CA PRO A 78 10.32 -1.93 -11.10
C PRO A 78 9.31 -3.01 -11.53
N GLY A 79 8.56 -2.73 -12.60
CA GLY A 79 7.54 -3.61 -13.15
C GLY A 79 6.17 -3.54 -12.45
N LEU A 80 6.02 -2.73 -11.40
CA LEU A 80 4.74 -2.45 -10.74
C LEU A 80 4.31 -1.01 -11.00
N HIS A 81 3.15 -0.84 -11.61
CA HIS A 81 2.54 0.46 -11.90
C HIS A 81 1.28 0.64 -11.07
N GLY A 82 0.74 1.85 -11.02
CA GLY A 82 -0.51 2.07 -10.30
C GLY A 82 -1.13 3.41 -10.57
N MET A 83 -2.39 3.54 -10.15
CA MET A 83 -3.17 4.75 -10.28
C MET A 83 -3.92 5.02 -8.99
N CYS A 84 -4.02 6.29 -8.61
CA CYS A 84 -4.59 6.69 -7.34
C CYS A 84 -6.12 6.66 -7.34
N ARG A 85 -6.70 6.04 -6.30
CA ARG A 85 -8.05 6.39 -5.81
C ARG A 85 -8.01 7.74 -5.09
N SER A 86 -9.17 8.40 -4.95
CA SER A 86 -9.29 9.58 -4.10
C SER A 86 -10.63 9.68 -3.39
N ASP A 87 -10.59 9.98 -2.09
CA ASP A 87 -11.78 10.22 -1.26
C ASP A 87 -12.68 11.35 -1.81
N ARG A 88 -12.11 12.28 -2.59
CA ARG A 88 -12.85 13.40 -3.22
C ARG A 88 -13.97 12.93 -4.14
N LEU A 89 -13.78 11.80 -4.81
CA LEU A 89 -14.79 11.16 -5.67
C LEU A 89 -15.68 10.22 -4.86
N ILE A 90 -15.03 9.40 -4.04
CA ILE A 90 -15.62 8.21 -3.44
C ILE A 90 -16.61 8.53 -2.32
N GLY A 91 -16.36 9.58 -1.52
CA GLY A 91 -17.28 9.95 -0.44
C GLY A 91 -18.70 10.28 -0.92
N LYS A 92 -18.82 10.93 -2.10
CA LYS A 92 -20.13 11.24 -2.69
C LYS A 92 -20.79 10.03 -3.35
N TYR A 93 -20.01 9.08 -3.88
CA TYR A 93 -20.51 7.81 -4.37
C TYR A 93 -21.28 7.06 -3.27
N VAL A 94 -20.66 6.91 -2.08
CA VAL A 94 -21.31 6.28 -0.92
C VAL A 94 -22.55 7.07 -0.49
N GLY A 95 -22.46 8.41 -0.48
CA GLY A 95 -23.60 9.28 -0.19
C GLY A 95 -24.81 9.07 -1.13
N TYR A 96 -24.57 8.87 -2.42
CA TYR A 96 -25.62 8.63 -3.41
C TYR A 96 -26.35 7.31 -3.15
N PHE A 97 -25.62 6.21 -2.96
CA PHE A 97 -26.24 4.90 -2.72
C PHE A 97 -26.97 4.86 -1.38
N LEU A 98 -26.47 5.54 -0.35
CA LEU A 98 -27.17 5.71 0.92
C LEU A 98 -28.35 6.70 0.87
N GLY A 99 -28.67 7.27 -0.30
CA GLY A 99 -29.79 8.20 -0.47
C GLY A 99 -29.60 9.56 0.21
N ARG A 100 -28.36 9.92 0.56
CA ARG A 100 -28.02 11.17 1.24
C ARG A 100 -27.86 12.35 0.30
N LEU A 101 -27.65 12.08 -1.00
CA LEU A 101 -27.54 13.08 -2.05
C LEU A 101 -28.14 12.55 -3.36
N PRO A 102 -28.62 13.43 -4.26
CA PRO A 102 -29.13 13.03 -5.57
C PRO A 102 -28.01 12.67 -6.54
N LEU A 103 -28.34 11.89 -7.58
CA LEU A 103 -27.38 11.50 -8.64
C LEU A 103 -26.69 12.73 -9.28
N SER A 104 -27.42 13.80 -9.53
CA SER A 104 -26.89 15.01 -10.16
C SER A 104 -25.71 15.60 -9.39
N GLU A 105 -25.78 15.62 -8.06
CA GLU A 105 -24.69 16.15 -7.23
C GLU A 105 -23.44 15.25 -7.30
N TYR A 106 -23.61 13.93 -7.39
CA TYR A 106 -22.50 13.03 -7.58
C TYR A 106 -21.88 13.18 -8.98
N ILE A 107 -22.70 13.32 -10.02
CA ILE A 107 -22.23 13.56 -11.39
C ILE A 107 -21.47 14.89 -11.51
N ASP A 108 -21.93 15.95 -10.85
CA ASP A 108 -21.21 17.23 -10.81
C ASP A 108 -19.86 17.09 -10.10
N ASN A 109 -19.78 16.26 -9.06
CA ASN A 109 -18.52 15.94 -8.40
C ASN A 109 -17.56 15.14 -9.29
N VAL A 110 -18.07 14.19 -10.07
CA VAL A 110 -17.28 13.46 -11.08
C VAL A 110 -16.78 14.42 -12.15
N LYS A 111 -17.61 15.35 -12.65
CA LYS A 111 -17.19 16.37 -13.63
C LYS A 111 -16.11 17.28 -13.08
N GLN A 112 -16.29 17.78 -11.86
CA GLN A 112 -15.30 18.63 -11.20
C GLN A 112 -13.96 17.91 -11.10
N TRP A 113 -13.96 16.73 -10.46
CA TRP A 113 -12.74 16.01 -10.14
C TRP A 113 -12.21 15.12 -11.25
N SER A 114 -12.81 15.12 -12.44
CA SER A 114 -12.17 14.54 -13.62
C SER A 114 -11.24 15.53 -14.34
N GLY A 115 -11.23 16.79 -13.88
CA GLY A 115 -10.43 17.84 -14.47
C GLY A 115 -10.85 18.18 -15.90
N SER A 116 -10.05 19.02 -16.54
CA SER A 116 -10.20 19.47 -17.91
C SER A 116 -9.08 18.96 -18.83
N LYS A 117 -7.91 18.61 -18.28
CA LYS A 117 -6.73 18.18 -19.04
C LYS A 117 -6.87 16.74 -19.53
N LYS A 118 -6.62 16.56 -20.83
CA LYS A 118 -6.64 15.25 -21.52
C LYS A 118 -5.29 14.99 -22.21
N PRO A 119 -4.88 13.72 -22.38
CA PRO A 119 -5.53 12.50 -21.89
C PRO A 119 -5.35 12.30 -20.36
N GLY A 120 -6.27 11.56 -19.77
CA GLY A 120 -6.31 11.19 -18.34
C GLY A 120 -7.44 10.22 -18.06
N ALA A 121 -7.36 9.50 -16.94
CA ALA A 121 -8.43 8.63 -16.44
C ALA A 121 -8.84 9.05 -15.03
N THR A 122 -10.01 8.63 -14.56
CA THR A 122 -10.48 8.93 -13.21
C THR A 122 -11.14 7.69 -12.60
N LEU A 123 -10.72 7.32 -11.39
CA LEU A 123 -11.35 6.23 -10.63
C LEU A 123 -12.54 6.80 -9.85
N ILE A 124 -13.74 6.60 -10.38
CA ILE A 124 -14.97 7.14 -9.77
C ILE A 124 -15.52 6.25 -8.65
N ILE A 125 -15.17 4.96 -8.64
CA ILE A 125 -15.59 3.99 -7.62
C ILE A 125 -14.35 3.19 -7.19
N ALA A 126 -14.01 3.27 -5.91
CA ALA A 126 -12.91 2.52 -5.28
C ALA A 126 -13.10 2.47 -3.75
N ASP A 127 -14.20 1.82 -3.35
CA ASP A 127 -14.65 1.61 -1.96
C ASP A 127 -15.28 0.22 -1.81
N ASP A 128 -15.74 -0.10 -0.60
CA ASP A 128 -16.44 -1.35 -0.27
C ASP A 128 -17.61 -1.57 -1.24
N ALA A 129 -17.62 -2.73 -1.90
CA ALA A 129 -18.60 -3.05 -2.95
C ALA A 129 -20.03 -3.11 -2.39
N GLU A 130 -20.17 -3.42 -1.10
CA GLU A 130 -21.44 -3.58 -0.41
C GLU A 130 -22.22 -2.27 -0.29
N TYR A 131 -21.56 -1.10 -0.43
CA TYR A 131 -22.26 0.18 -0.55
C TYR A 131 -23.15 0.26 -1.81
N CYS A 132 -22.87 -0.55 -2.83
CA CYS A 132 -23.75 -0.72 -3.98
C CYS A 132 -24.74 -1.86 -3.75
N GLY A 133 -25.84 -1.59 -3.05
CA GLY A 133 -26.84 -2.63 -2.78
C GLY A 133 -27.26 -2.71 -1.33
N THR A 134 -26.38 -2.26 -0.44
CA THR A 134 -26.64 -2.31 0.99
C THR A 134 -26.08 -1.09 1.70
N THR A 135 -26.29 -1.01 3.00
CA THR A 135 -25.65 -0.02 3.87
C THR A 135 -24.17 -0.29 4.16
N GLY A 136 -23.64 -1.45 3.75
CA GLY A 136 -22.28 -1.89 4.03
C GLY A 136 -21.92 -1.71 5.51
N TYR A 137 -20.72 -1.19 5.75
CA TYR A 137 -20.25 -0.83 7.10
C TYR A 137 -20.64 0.59 7.55
N PHE A 138 -21.51 1.32 6.83
CA PHE A 138 -21.80 2.72 7.15
C PHE A 138 -22.30 2.92 8.59
N TYR A 139 -23.28 2.12 9.01
CA TYR A 139 -23.85 2.20 10.36
C TYR A 139 -22.89 1.70 11.45
N VAL A 140 -22.02 0.75 11.13
CA VAL A 140 -20.93 0.34 12.03
C VAL A 140 -19.95 1.50 12.22
N LYS A 141 -19.46 2.08 11.12
CA LYS A 141 -18.44 3.14 11.09
C LYS A 141 -18.94 4.42 11.79
N HIS A 142 -20.18 4.83 11.55
CA HIS A 142 -20.68 6.14 12.00
C HIS A 142 -21.65 6.09 13.19
N HIS A 143 -22.29 4.96 13.43
CA HIS A 143 -23.34 4.82 14.46
C HIS A 143 -23.08 3.68 15.46
N ARG A 144 -22.03 2.87 15.25
CA ARG A 144 -21.71 1.67 16.04
C ARG A 144 -22.87 0.67 16.10
N ASP A 145 -23.64 0.60 15.01
CA ASP A 145 -24.82 -0.23 14.92
C ASP A 145 -24.60 -1.34 13.89
N TYR A 146 -24.31 -2.54 14.40
CA TYR A 146 -24.14 -3.73 13.57
C TYR A 146 -25.46 -4.29 13.04
N THR A 147 -26.60 -3.99 13.68
CA THR A 147 -27.90 -4.56 13.31
C THR A 147 -28.39 -4.07 11.94
N ARG A 148 -27.81 -2.96 11.47
CA ARG A 148 -28.06 -2.33 10.19
C ARG A 148 -26.92 -2.49 9.20
N SER A 149 -25.99 -3.41 9.48
CA SER A 149 -24.96 -3.78 8.52
C SER A 149 -25.63 -4.54 7.38
N PHE A 150 -25.32 -4.16 6.16
CA PHE A 150 -25.85 -4.81 4.97
C PHE A 150 -27.38 -4.79 4.83
N ASP A 151 -28.06 -3.79 5.41
CA ASP A 151 -29.48 -3.52 5.12
C ASP A 151 -29.63 -3.32 3.61
N VAL A 152 -30.44 -4.14 2.95
CA VAL A 152 -30.59 -4.14 1.48
C VAL A 152 -31.35 -2.89 1.03
N ASP A 153 -30.80 -2.19 0.05
CA ASP A 153 -31.50 -1.14 -0.68
C ASP A 153 -32.21 -1.72 -1.91
N PRO A 154 -33.56 -1.81 -1.90
CA PRO A 154 -34.32 -2.36 -3.03
C PRO A 154 -34.20 -1.51 -4.31
N GLN A 155 -33.72 -0.27 -4.22
CA GLN A 155 -33.54 0.63 -5.35
C GLN A 155 -32.13 0.60 -5.94
N ALA A 156 -31.19 -0.17 -5.36
CA ALA A 156 -29.79 -0.10 -5.73
C ALA A 156 -29.51 -0.44 -7.21
N ALA A 157 -30.24 -1.40 -7.78
CA ALA A 157 -30.10 -1.76 -9.19
C ALA A 157 -30.45 -0.58 -10.12
N ASP A 158 -31.56 0.12 -9.83
CA ASP A 158 -31.98 1.31 -10.57
C ASP A 158 -31.01 2.48 -10.37
N LYS A 159 -30.50 2.67 -9.15
CA LYS A 159 -29.44 3.66 -8.88
C LYS A 159 -28.17 3.39 -9.67
N LEU A 160 -27.73 2.14 -9.73
CA LEU A 160 -26.54 1.73 -10.46
C LEU A 160 -26.72 1.92 -11.97
N ASP A 161 -27.86 1.53 -12.56
CA ASP A 161 -28.15 1.75 -13.99
C ASP A 161 -28.11 3.24 -14.34
N LYS A 162 -28.78 4.07 -13.53
CA LYS A 162 -28.78 5.53 -13.72
C LYS A 162 -27.38 6.13 -13.62
N LEU A 163 -26.59 5.68 -12.64
CA LEU A 163 -25.20 6.12 -12.49
C LEU A 163 -24.35 5.74 -13.71
N ILE A 164 -24.42 4.49 -14.15
CA ILE A 164 -23.64 4.00 -15.31
C ILE A 164 -24.00 4.82 -16.55
N ARG A 165 -25.29 5.06 -16.81
CA ARG A 165 -25.74 5.88 -17.95
C ARG A 165 -25.19 7.30 -17.88
N ALA A 166 -25.36 7.97 -16.73
CA ALA A 166 -24.93 9.34 -16.57
C ALA A 166 -23.40 9.50 -16.67
N VAL A 167 -22.61 8.56 -16.15
CA VAL A 167 -21.14 8.58 -16.31
C VAL A 167 -20.73 8.31 -17.76
N SER A 168 -21.44 7.43 -18.46
CA SER A 168 -21.16 7.12 -19.87
C SER A 168 -21.31 8.33 -20.79
N GLU A 169 -22.09 9.33 -20.38
CA GLU A 169 -22.23 10.61 -21.09
C GLU A 169 -21.02 11.55 -20.87
N LEU A 170 -20.21 11.33 -19.84
CA LEU A 170 -19.06 12.19 -19.52
C LEU A 170 -17.78 11.78 -20.26
N GLY A 171 -17.61 10.49 -20.55
CA GLY A 171 -16.43 9.95 -21.19
C GLY A 171 -16.47 8.45 -21.39
N PRO A 172 -15.50 7.90 -22.16
CA PRO A 172 -15.42 6.47 -22.40
C PRO A 172 -15.02 5.71 -21.13
N TRP A 173 -15.51 4.47 -21.02
CA TRP A 173 -15.03 3.53 -20.02
C TRP A 173 -13.71 2.89 -20.45
N GLY A 174 -12.89 2.55 -19.47
CA GLY A 174 -11.67 1.78 -19.66
C GLY A 174 -11.43 0.88 -18.45
N THR A 175 -10.58 -0.11 -18.63
CA THR A 175 -10.10 -0.97 -17.55
C THR A 175 -9.03 -0.26 -16.73
N PHE A 176 -8.85 -0.68 -15.48
CA PHE A 176 -7.76 -0.17 -14.63
C PHE A 176 -6.38 -0.39 -15.25
N ALA A 177 -6.20 -1.50 -15.98
CA ALA A 177 -4.95 -1.80 -16.67
C ALA A 177 -4.65 -0.78 -17.78
N GLU A 178 -5.64 -0.45 -18.62
CA GLU A 178 -5.49 0.57 -19.67
C GLU A 178 -5.18 1.95 -19.08
N ALA A 179 -5.84 2.32 -17.97
CA ALA A 179 -5.54 3.56 -17.26
C ALA A 179 -4.10 3.59 -16.72
N CYS A 180 -3.57 2.44 -16.27
CA CYS A 180 -2.19 2.31 -15.81
C CYS A 180 -1.14 2.38 -16.93
N GLU A 181 -1.55 2.28 -18.21
CA GLU A 181 -0.65 2.36 -19.37
C GLU A 181 -0.63 3.75 -20.02
N LEU A 182 -1.38 4.71 -19.50
CA LEU A 182 -1.30 6.12 -19.92
C LEU A 182 0.10 6.72 -19.65
N ASP A 183 0.31 7.93 -20.20
CA ASP A 183 1.49 8.73 -19.88
C ASP A 183 1.56 8.96 -18.36
N PRO A 184 2.68 8.61 -17.72
CA PRO A 184 2.79 8.66 -16.28
C PRO A 184 2.89 10.10 -15.78
N VAL A 185 2.72 10.26 -14.46
CA VAL A 185 3.25 11.43 -13.77
C VAL A 185 4.78 11.40 -13.75
N ASP A 186 5.41 12.58 -13.73
CA ASP A 186 6.87 12.70 -13.69
C ASP A 186 7.43 12.39 -12.28
N GLU A 187 6.62 12.61 -11.24
CA GLU A 187 7.00 12.40 -9.86
C GLU A 187 6.94 10.92 -9.45
N PRO A 188 7.90 10.44 -8.64
CA PRO A 188 7.85 9.09 -8.12
C PRO A 188 6.75 8.94 -7.06
N TYR A 189 6.12 7.78 -7.02
CA TYR A 189 5.18 7.45 -5.95
C TYR A 189 5.91 7.17 -4.64
N TYR A 190 5.45 7.80 -3.56
CA TYR A 190 5.91 7.51 -2.20
C TYR A 190 4.81 7.79 -1.20
N VAL A 191 4.69 6.86 -0.27
CA VAL A 191 3.81 6.98 0.90
C VAL A 191 4.62 6.62 2.12
N GLU A 192 4.52 7.43 3.17
CA GLU A 192 5.13 7.14 4.46
C GLU A 192 4.60 5.83 5.04
N ASP A 193 5.43 5.12 5.81
CA ASP A 193 5.01 3.91 6.50
C ASP A 193 3.82 4.18 7.42
N ARG A 194 2.93 3.19 7.45
CA ARG A 194 1.70 3.13 8.21
C ARG A 194 0.59 4.06 7.73
N CYS A 195 0.71 4.79 6.63
CA CYS A 195 -0.48 5.43 6.05
C CYS A 195 -1.52 4.37 5.63
N ALA A 196 -2.79 4.74 5.64
CA ALA A 196 -3.89 3.94 5.10
C ALA A 196 -4.87 4.87 4.38
N TRP A 197 -5.79 4.30 3.59
CA TRP A 197 -6.82 5.10 2.91
C TRP A 197 -7.62 5.97 3.88
N HIS A 198 -8.41 6.91 3.37
CA HIS A 198 -9.28 7.73 4.20
C HIS A 198 -8.56 8.67 5.17
N ARG A 199 -7.35 9.08 4.80
CA ARG A 199 -6.48 9.97 5.58
C ARG A 199 -6.20 9.40 6.98
N THR A 200 -6.07 8.08 7.08
CA THR A 200 -5.84 7.36 8.34
C THR A 200 -4.48 6.65 8.38
N TYR A 201 -4.25 5.86 9.41
CA TYR A 201 -3.05 5.05 9.58
C TYR A 201 -3.39 3.61 9.89
N ALA A 202 -2.54 2.69 9.42
CA ALA A 202 -2.52 1.28 9.78
C ALA A 202 -2.44 1.05 11.29
N ASP A 203 -1.89 2.03 12.04
CA ASP A 203 -1.89 2.04 13.51
C ASP A 203 -3.31 1.91 14.12
N ALA A 204 -4.37 2.34 13.40
CA ALA A 204 -5.75 2.14 13.84
C ALA A 204 -6.11 0.64 13.96
N TRP A 205 -5.62 -0.21 13.05
CA TRP A 205 -5.81 -1.66 13.14
C TRP A 205 -4.80 -2.29 14.10
N ALA A 206 -3.52 -1.89 14.01
CA ALA A 206 -2.45 -2.47 14.83
C ALA A 206 -2.57 -2.11 16.34
N GLY A 207 -3.31 -1.06 16.66
CA GLY A 207 -3.52 -0.57 18.01
C GLY A 207 -4.66 -1.26 18.78
N THR A 208 -5.47 -2.09 18.13
CA THR A 208 -6.66 -2.69 18.76
C THR A 208 -6.31 -3.74 19.82
N PRO A 209 -7.19 -4.01 20.80
CA PRO A 209 -7.00 -5.08 21.78
C PRO A 209 -6.72 -6.44 21.11
N GLU A 210 -7.44 -6.73 20.04
CA GLU A 210 -7.30 -7.92 19.21
C GLU A 210 -5.91 -8.01 18.57
N ALA A 211 -5.45 -6.96 17.88
CA ALA A 211 -4.10 -6.93 17.29
C ALA A 211 -3.01 -7.14 18.35
N ARG A 212 -3.10 -6.43 19.47
CA ARG A 212 -2.14 -6.55 20.58
C ARG A 212 -2.10 -7.96 21.18
N ALA A 213 -3.22 -8.66 21.20
CA ALA A 213 -3.31 -10.02 21.72
C ALA A 213 -2.83 -11.06 20.70
N TRP A 214 -3.19 -10.91 19.42
CA TRP A 214 -3.05 -11.97 18.42
C TRP A 214 -1.77 -11.85 17.60
N ASP A 215 -1.35 -10.64 17.23
CA ASP A 215 -0.20 -10.46 16.32
C ASP A 215 1.11 -11.02 16.89
N PRO A 216 1.41 -10.94 18.21
CA PRO A 216 2.57 -11.62 18.79
C PRO A 216 2.52 -13.15 18.64
N ILE A 217 1.32 -13.74 18.76
CA ILE A 217 1.12 -15.19 18.58
C ILE A 217 1.41 -15.55 17.13
N LEU A 218 0.84 -14.80 16.19
CA LEU A 218 1.05 -14.98 14.75
C LEU A 218 2.54 -14.85 14.39
N ALA A 219 3.24 -13.86 14.95
CA ALA A 219 4.66 -13.68 14.74
C ALA A 219 5.48 -14.91 15.18
N GLU A 220 5.18 -15.48 16.35
CA GLU A 220 5.87 -16.67 16.84
C GLU A 220 5.54 -17.93 16.01
N LEU A 221 4.29 -18.13 15.58
CA LEU A 221 3.91 -19.24 14.69
C LEU A 221 4.65 -19.15 13.35
N ARG A 222 4.69 -17.96 12.76
CA ARG A 222 5.42 -17.71 11.51
C ARG A 222 6.92 -17.92 11.68
N LYS A 223 7.50 -17.47 12.80
CA LYS A 223 8.91 -17.65 13.12
C LYS A 223 9.26 -19.13 13.29
N ALA A 224 8.44 -19.89 14.00
CA ALA A 224 8.61 -21.33 14.15
C ALA A 224 8.62 -22.00 12.77
N TYR A 225 7.61 -21.75 11.94
CA TYR A 225 7.56 -22.26 10.56
C TYR A 225 8.83 -21.91 9.76
N LYS A 226 9.22 -20.64 9.74
CA LYS A 226 10.38 -20.17 8.97
C LYS A 226 11.71 -20.79 9.41
N THR A 227 11.85 -21.11 10.68
CA THR A 227 13.13 -21.57 11.25
C THR A 227 13.24 -23.09 11.23
N THR A 228 12.13 -23.82 11.41
CA THR A 228 12.17 -25.28 11.58
C THR A 228 11.56 -26.05 10.41
N VAL A 229 10.65 -25.44 9.65
CA VAL A 229 9.88 -26.13 8.61
C VAL A 229 10.33 -25.67 7.22
N GLN A 230 10.26 -24.36 6.95
CA GLN A 230 10.50 -23.79 5.62
C GLN A 230 11.80 -24.26 4.96
N PRO A 231 12.97 -24.28 5.65
CA PRO A 231 14.23 -24.70 5.01
C PRO A 231 14.17 -26.13 4.49
N ILE A 232 13.40 -27.00 5.13
CA ILE A 232 13.24 -28.41 4.75
C ILE A 232 12.12 -28.55 3.74
N ALA A 233 10.92 -28.10 4.10
CA ALA A 233 9.68 -28.35 3.39
C ALA A 233 9.63 -27.67 2.02
N GLU A 234 10.26 -26.50 1.87
CA GLU A 234 10.29 -25.73 0.63
C GLU A 234 11.62 -25.89 -0.13
N SER A 235 12.51 -26.80 0.31
CA SER A 235 13.74 -27.11 -0.44
C SER A 235 13.40 -27.75 -1.80
N PRO A 236 14.24 -27.59 -2.84
CA PRO A 236 13.98 -28.21 -4.15
C PRO A 236 13.74 -29.72 -4.10
N GLU A 237 14.38 -30.43 -3.15
CA GLU A 237 14.24 -31.87 -2.96
C GLU A 237 12.86 -32.27 -2.41
N HIS A 238 12.25 -31.42 -1.57
CA HIS A 238 11.04 -31.79 -0.81
C HIS A 238 9.81 -30.92 -1.11
N ALA A 239 9.96 -29.82 -1.84
CA ALA A 239 8.90 -28.85 -2.12
C ALA A 239 7.63 -29.52 -2.66
N ALA A 240 7.76 -30.40 -3.67
CA ALA A 240 6.61 -31.10 -4.25
C ALA A 240 5.90 -32.02 -3.24
N ARG A 241 6.66 -32.67 -2.34
CA ARG A 241 6.12 -33.60 -1.34
C ARG A 241 5.33 -32.87 -0.26
N PHE A 242 5.85 -31.75 0.23
CA PHE A 242 5.25 -31.04 1.37
C PHE A 242 4.34 -29.87 0.97
N ARG A 243 4.26 -29.54 -0.32
CA ARG A 243 3.41 -28.45 -0.83
C ARG A 243 2.00 -28.41 -0.24
N PRO A 244 1.23 -29.51 -0.14
CA PRO A 244 -0.11 -29.45 0.45
C PRO A 244 -0.13 -28.99 1.91
N LEU A 245 0.87 -29.40 2.71
CA LEU A 245 0.99 -29.01 4.11
C LEU A 245 1.48 -27.57 4.26
N VAL A 246 2.38 -27.13 3.37
CA VAL A 246 2.84 -25.74 3.27
C VAL A 246 1.66 -24.82 2.95
N GLU A 247 0.87 -25.17 1.93
CA GLU A 247 -0.33 -24.42 1.52
C GLU A 247 -1.37 -24.39 2.65
N LYS A 248 -1.61 -25.52 3.34
CA LYS A 248 -2.50 -25.58 4.50
C LYS A 248 -2.07 -24.65 5.63
N PHE A 249 -0.77 -24.65 5.97
CA PHE A 249 -0.24 -23.73 7.00
C PHE A 249 -0.45 -22.27 6.59
N TRP A 250 -0.05 -21.89 5.38
CA TRP A 250 -0.16 -20.50 4.93
C TRP A 250 -1.60 -20.03 4.73
N PHE A 251 -2.51 -20.93 4.36
CA PHE A 251 -3.94 -20.63 4.31
C PHE A 251 -4.46 -20.17 5.67
N HIS A 252 -4.30 -20.99 6.71
CA HIS A 252 -4.77 -20.64 8.06
C HIS A 252 -3.99 -19.46 8.67
N MET A 253 -2.68 -19.40 8.43
CA MET A 253 -1.84 -18.28 8.89
C MET A 253 -2.27 -16.95 8.28
N THR A 254 -2.72 -16.96 7.02
CA THR A 254 -3.21 -15.74 6.34
C THR A 254 -4.59 -15.35 6.85
N ASN A 255 -5.51 -16.31 6.99
CA ASN A 255 -6.85 -16.04 7.48
C ASN A 255 -6.88 -15.57 8.95
N SER A 256 -5.97 -16.06 9.78
CA SER A 256 -5.82 -15.59 11.17
C SER A 256 -5.28 -14.15 11.28
N ALA A 257 -4.61 -13.66 10.24
CA ALA A 257 -4.15 -12.28 10.11
C ALA A 257 -5.18 -11.34 9.45
N ASN A 258 -6.44 -11.76 9.30
CA ASN A 258 -7.49 -10.94 8.69
C ASN A 258 -7.68 -9.61 9.47
N SER A 259 -7.64 -8.49 8.73
CA SER A 259 -7.83 -7.12 9.23
C SER A 259 -9.23 -6.86 9.78
N ASP A 260 -10.26 -7.56 9.29
CA ASP A 260 -11.64 -7.48 9.78
C ASP A 260 -11.77 -7.95 11.23
N GLY A 261 -10.88 -8.84 11.69
CA GLY A 261 -10.77 -9.23 13.10
C GLY A 261 -10.20 -8.13 14.00
N ARG A 262 -9.61 -7.08 13.42
CA ARG A 262 -9.06 -5.92 14.13
C ARG A 262 -9.91 -4.67 13.94
N TRP A 263 -10.98 -4.74 13.15
CA TRP A 263 -11.82 -3.59 12.83
C TRP A 263 -13.20 -3.75 13.48
N PRO A 264 -13.81 -2.66 13.99
CA PRO A 264 -13.31 -1.29 14.09
C PRO A 264 -12.41 -1.03 15.31
N PRO A 265 -11.55 0.01 15.27
CA PRO A 265 -10.77 0.43 16.42
C PRO A 265 -11.65 0.92 17.58
N PRO A 266 -11.11 0.91 18.81
CA PRO A 266 -11.76 1.52 19.96
C PRO A 266 -12.21 2.97 19.69
N PRO A 267 -13.31 3.41 20.32
CA PRO A 267 -14.11 2.71 21.33
C PRO A 267 -15.17 1.74 20.75
N ALA A 268 -15.23 1.56 19.43
CA ALA A 268 -16.06 0.51 18.85
C ALA A 268 -15.44 -0.87 19.12
N LYS A 269 -16.21 -1.92 18.88
CA LYS A 269 -15.78 -3.31 19.11
C LYS A 269 -15.89 -4.09 17.81
N THR A 270 -14.88 -4.91 17.54
CA THR A 270 -14.95 -5.97 16.52
C THR A 270 -16.16 -6.85 16.78
N CYS A 271 -16.89 -7.23 15.73
CA CYS A 271 -18.01 -8.16 15.89
C CYS A 271 -17.53 -9.55 16.29
N ASP A 272 -18.38 -10.28 17.01
CA ASP A 272 -18.04 -11.61 17.54
C ASP A 272 -17.70 -12.59 16.40
N PHE A 273 -18.41 -12.53 15.28
CA PHE A 273 -18.13 -13.37 14.11
C PHE A 273 -16.67 -13.24 13.61
N ASN A 274 -16.19 -12.02 13.35
CA ASN A 274 -14.83 -11.80 12.84
C ASN A 274 -13.77 -12.25 13.86
N ARG A 275 -14.06 -12.02 15.16
CA ARG A 275 -13.19 -12.43 16.25
C ARG A 275 -13.10 -13.94 16.39
N GLU A 276 -14.24 -14.62 16.41
CA GLU A 276 -14.33 -16.08 16.49
C GLU A 276 -13.65 -16.74 15.29
N TRP A 277 -13.87 -16.20 14.08
CA TRP A 277 -13.20 -16.63 12.87
C TRP A 277 -11.67 -16.56 13.01
N CYS A 278 -11.13 -15.39 13.40
CA CYS A 278 -9.68 -15.22 13.55
C CYS A 278 -9.10 -16.18 14.61
N LEU A 279 -9.78 -16.35 15.75
CA LEU A 279 -9.35 -17.28 16.80
C LEU A 279 -9.35 -18.74 16.33
N ALA A 280 -10.38 -19.15 15.60
CA ALA A 280 -10.45 -20.49 15.01
C ALA A 280 -9.29 -20.71 14.01
N GLU A 281 -8.97 -19.73 13.19
CA GLU A 281 -7.86 -19.80 12.23
C GLU A 281 -6.48 -19.77 12.92
N ILE A 282 -6.33 -19.10 14.07
CA ILE A 282 -5.11 -19.19 14.90
C ILE A 282 -4.90 -20.63 15.35
N GLU A 283 -5.93 -21.28 15.88
CA GLU A 283 -5.84 -22.67 16.33
C GLU A 283 -5.63 -23.65 15.17
N ALA A 284 -6.28 -23.43 14.03
CA ALA A 284 -6.03 -24.19 12.81
C ALA A 284 -4.59 -24.02 12.31
N THR A 285 -4.01 -22.83 12.44
CA THR A 285 -2.60 -22.56 12.12
C THR A 285 -1.67 -23.36 13.02
N ARG A 286 -1.95 -23.44 14.33
CA ARG A 286 -1.18 -24.27 15.27
C ARG A 286 -1.23 -25.75 14.88
N ALA A 287 -2.42 -26.25 14.55
CA ALA A 287 -2.60 -27.64 14.14
C ALA A 287 -1.83 -27.94 12.84
N ALA A 288 -1.93 -27.06 11.84
CA ALA A 288 -1.21 -27.20 10.58
C ALA A 288 0.31 -27.14 10.77
N LEU A 289 0.81 -26.25 11.64
CA LEU A 289 2.22 -26.18 11.98
C LEU A 289 2.71 -27.47 12.65
N ALA A 290 1.94 -28.01 13.59
CA ALA A 290 2.28 -29.26 14.28
C ALA A 290 2.34 -30.44 13.30
N GLU A 291 1.36 -30.52 12.37
CA GLU A 291 1.30 -31.54 11.34
C GLU A 291 2.51 -31.52 10.41
N ILE A 292 2.84 -30.35 9.83
CA ILE A 292 4.01 -30.25 8.95
C ILE A 292 5.33 -30.45 9.71
N THR A 293 5.42 -29.98 10.95
CA THR A 293 6.61 -30.21 11.81
C THR A 293 6.83 -31.70 12.06
N ALA A 294 5.75 -32.46 12.31
CA ALA A 294 5.83 -33.91 12.45
C ALA A 294 6.25 -34.57 11.12
N ALA A 295 5.73 -34.09 9.99
CA ALA A 295 6.02 -34.64 8.67
C ALA A 295 7.48 -34.43 8.20
N VAL A 296 8.12 -33.33 8.61
CA VAL A 296 9.53 -33.04 8.30
C VAL A 296 10.51 -33.62 9.33
N LYS A 297 10.01 -34.21 10.43
CA LYS A 297 10.85 -34.71 11.52
C LYS A 297 11.83 -35.77 11.02
N GLY A 298 13.11 -35.59 11.35
CA GLY A 298 14.19 -36.51 10.98
C GLY A 298 14.86 -36.21 9.64
N LEU A 299 14.33 -35.23 8.88
CA LEU A 299 15.03 -34.72 7.70
C LEU A 299 16.11 -33.71 8.13
N PRO A 300 17.31 -33.73 7.51
CA PRO A 300 18.36 -32.79 7.84
C PRO A 300 17.99 -31.38 7.40
N LEU A 301 18.35 -30.38 8.21
CA LEU A 301 18.34 -29.00 7.75
C LEU A 301 19.34 -28.87 6.59
N PRO A 302 19.00 -28.14 5.51
CA PRO A 302 19.98 -27.78 4.51
C PRO A 302 21.15 -27.05 5.19
N LYS A 303 22.37 -27.30 4.73
CA LYS A 303 23.52 -26.49 5.16
C LYS A 303 23.20 -25.03 4.90
N SER A 304 23.38 -24.17 5.90
CA SER A 304 23.32 -22.73 5.69
C SER A 304 24.31 -22.38 4.58
N ALA A 305 23.90 -21.57 3.60
CA ALA A 305 24.85 -20.97 2.69
C ALA A 305 25.94 -20.28 3.52
N ASP A 306 27.20 -20.43 3.11
CA ASP A 306 28.32 -19.76 3.77
C ASP A 306 28.01 -18.27 3.93
N GLU A 307 28.48 -17.66 5.02
CA GLU A 307 28.38 -16.21 5.21
C GLU A 307 28.86 -15.52 3.93
N ALA A 308 28.00 -14.66 3.37
CA ALA A 308 28.32 -13.96 2.14
C ALA A 308 29.70 -13.31 2.29
N PRO A 309 30.59 -13.44 1.29
CA PRO A 309 31.94 -12.88 1.38
C PRO A 309 31.87 -11.41 1.81
N SER A 310 32.84 -10.97 2.61
CA SER A 310 32.85 -9.59 3.11
C SER A 310 32.68 -8.64 1.94
N ARG A 311 31.59 -7.87 1.95
CA ARG A 311 31.28 -6.94 0.86
C ARG A 311 32.44 -5.96 0.69
N PRO A 312 32.77 -5.57 -0.56
CA PRO A 312 33.75 -4.52 -0.81
C PRO A 312 33.46 -3.25 0.00
N ASP A 313 34.50 -2.49 0.34
CA ASP A 313 34.42 -1.26 1.15
C ASP A 313 33.40 -0.23 0.59
N TRP A 314 33.30 -0.15 -0.73
CA TRP A 314 32.43 0.76 -1.46
C TRP A 314 30.96 0.32 -1.55
N GLU A 315 30.63 -0.92 -1.18
CA GLU A 315 29.27 -1.45 -1.38
C GLU A 315 28.34 -1.02 -0.24
N TYR A 316 27.32 -0.24 -0.58
CA TYR A 316 26.16 0.00 0.27
C TYR A 316 24.99 -0.83 -0.23
N GLY A 317 24.23 -1.42 0.70
CA GLY A 317 23.12 -2.30 0.37
C GLY A 317 21.89 -1.60 -0.18
N PHE A 318 21.98 -0.84 -1.27
CA PHE A 318 20.84 -0.16 -1.92
C PHE A 318 19.84 -1.14 -2.56
N TYR A 319 20.20 -2.42 -2.66
CA TYR A 319 19.37 -3.49 -3.24
C TYR A 319 17.99 -3.62 -2.58
N PHE A 320 17.80 -3.20 -1.32
CA PHE A 320 16.48 -3.24 -0.70
C PHE A 320 15.46 -2.35 -1.45
N THR A 321 15.93 -1.40 -2.27
CA THR A 321 15.06 -0.55 -3.07
C THR A 321 14.55 -1.25 -4.35
N ASP A 322 15.29 -2.25 -4.85
CA ASP A 322 15.18 -2.83 -6.19
C ASP A 322 15.35 -1.83 -7.35
N LYS A 323 15.64 -0.55 -7.09
CA LYS A 323 15.77 0.49 -8.12
C LYS A 323 17.21 0.75 -8.52
N ASN A 324 17.40 1.28 -9.72
CA ASN A 324 18.69 1.80 -10.15
C ASN A 324 18.99 3.12 -9.41
N PRO A 325 20.03 3.20 -8.55
CA PRO A 325 20.39 4.43 -7.84
C PRO A 325 20.80 5.58 -8.79
N GLU A 326 21.14 5.27 -10.05
CA GLU A 326 21.50 6.23 -11.09
C GLU A 326 20.28 6.86 -11.77
N ALA A 327 19.11 6.22 -11.66
CA ALA A 327 17.86 6.77 -12.16
C ALA A 327 17.28 7.79 -11.17
N VAL A 328 18.10 8.79 -10.78
CA VAL A 328 17.85 9.73 -9.66
C VAL A 328 16.46 10.37 -9.71
N ARG A 329 15.96 10.69 -10.91
CA ARG A 329 14.63 11.28 -11.08
C ARG A 329 13.48 10.36 -10.67
N LEU A 330 13.67 9.05 -10.76
CA LEU A 330 12.68 8.02 -10.41
C LEU A 330 12.75 7.61 -8.93
N LEU A 331 13.73 8.13 -8.18
CA LEU A 331 13.88 7.86 -6.77
C LEU A 331 12.97 8.79 -5.96
N ASN A 332 12.21 8.24 -5.01
CA ASN A 332 11.48 9.06 -4.06
C ASN A 332 12.41 9.69 -3.00
N ILE A 333 11.87 10.52 -2.10
CA ILE A 333 12.68 11.25 -1.10
C ILE A 333 13.47 10.28 -0.21
N TYR A 334 12.84 9.21 0.25
CA TYR A 334 13.48 8.19 1.09
C TYR A 334 14.60 7.48 0.32
N GLU A 335 14.36 7.08 -0.92
CA GLU A 335 15.35 6.44 -1.78
C GLU A 335 16.50 7.38 -2.14
N LEU A 336 16.24 8.68 -2.34
CA LEU A 336 17.28 9.69 -2.55
C LEU A 336 18.18 9.83 -1.32
N GLN A 337 17.63 9.79 -0.11
CA GLN A 337 18.41 9.79 1.13
C GLN A 337 19.32 8.55 1.21
N HIS A 338 18.82 7.38 0.80
CA HIS A 338 19.65 6.17 0.71
C HIS A 338 20.68 6.22 -0.43
N ALA A 339 20.37 6.89 -1.53
CA ALA A 339 21.29 7.09 -2.65
C ALA A 339 22.47 7.98 -2.24
N ILE A 340 22.26 8.97 -1.35
CA ILE A 340 23.35 9.73 -0.71
C ILE A 340 24.33 8.76 -0.04
N TYR A 341 23.86 7.87 0.84
CA TYR A 341 24.74 6.90 1.50
C TYR A 341 25.41 5.95 0.52
N TYR A 342 24.67 5.49 -0.50
CA TYR A 342 25.19 4.61 -1.54
C TYR A 342 26.39 5.22 -2.26
N PHE A 343 26.24 6.44 -2.78
CA PHE A 343 27.30 7.10 -3.50
C PHE A 343 28.40 7.65 -2.58
N HIS A 344 28.10 8.01 -1.33
CA HIS A 344 29.13 8.37 -0.35
C HIS A 344 30.08 7.22 -0.05
N ARG A 345 29.58 5.98 0.09
CA ARG A 345 30.44 4.81 0.29
C ARG A 345 31.43 4.62 -0.86
N MET A 346 31.03 4.95 -2.09
CA MET A 346 31.93 4.97 -3.24
C MET A 346 32.96 6.09 -3.17
N VAL A 347 32.59 7.27 -2.65
CA VAL A 347 33.52 8.40 -2.43
C VAL A 347 34.57 8.08 -1.37
N ASP A 348 34.17 7.32 -0.35
CA ASP A 348 35.05 6.87 0.75
C ASP A 348 35.92 5.67 0.35
N SER A 349 35.67 5.07 -0.82
CA SER A 349 36.46 3.95 -1.34
C SER A 349 37.91 4.34 -1.59
N SER A 350 38.79 3.36 -1.39
CA SER A 350 40.19 3.45 -1.81
C SER A 350 40.38 3.45 -3.34
N ASP A 351 39.38 3.03 -4.11
CA ASP A 351 39.42 3.00 -5.58
C ASP A 351 39.13 4.40 -6.19
N PRO A 352 40.09 5.03 -6.91
CA PRO A 352 39.89 6.34 -7.52
C PRO A 352 38.74 6.41 -8.54
N VAL A 353 38.48 5.31 -9.26
CA VAL A 353 37.39 5.24 -10.25
C VAL A 353 36.05 5.28 -9.53
N LYS A 354 35.89 4.50 -8.45
CA LYS A 354 34.68 4.52 -7.62
C LYS A 354 34.48 5.87 -6.95
N LYS A 355 35.57 6.50 -6.52
CA LYS A 355 35.50 7.84 -5.93
C LYS A 355 34.99 8.90 -6.91
N ALA A 356 35.49 8.90 -8.14
CA ALA A 356 35.00 9.80 -9.18
C ALA A 356 33.53 9.52 -9.52
N TYR A 357 33.17 8.23 -9.63
CA TYR A 357 31.82 7.78 -9.89
C TYR A 357 30.82 8.24 -8.81
N GLY A 358 31.15 8.02 -7.54
CA GLY A 358 30.32 8.44 -6.42
C GLY A 358 30.12 9.96 -6.37
N LYS A 359 31.16 10.76 -6.67
CA LYS A 359 31.04 12.22 -6.73
C LYS A 359 30.07 12.69 -7.81
N GLN A 360 30.17 12.13 -9.02
CA GLN A 360 29.28 12.48 -10.14
C GLN A 360 27.82 12.28 -9.75
N TRP A 361 27.50 11.12 -9.18
CA TRP A 361 26.13 10.78 -8.85
C TRP A 361 25.62 11.47 -7.58
N LEU A 362 26.48 11.77 -6.60
CA LEU A 362 26.11 12.65 -5.51
C LEU A 362 25.68 14.03 -6.01
N ILE A 363 26.40 14.61 -6.99
CA ILE A 363 25.99 15.89 -7.61
C ILE A 363 24.59 15.76 -8.21
N ALA A 364 24.32 14.69 -8.97
CA ALA A 364 23.01 14.44 -9.56
C ALA A 364 21.89 14.29 -8.51
N VAL A 365 22.16 13.57 -7.41
CA VAL A 365 21.22 13.40 -6.29
C VAL A 365 20.89 14.75 -5.62
N PHE A 366 21.90 15.57 -5.34
CA PHE A 366 21.67 16.90 -4.75
C PHE A 366 21.03 17.89 -5.73
N ASP A 367 21.34 17.82 -7.02
CA ASP A 367 20.64 18.58 -8.07
C ASP A 367 19.15 18.21 -8.12
N GLU A 368 18.81 16.94 -7.92
CA GLU A 368 17.41 16.50 -7.82
C GLU A 368 16.72 16.97 -6.54
N PHE A 369 17.40 16.97 -5.38
CA PHE A 369 16.87 17.56 -4.16
C PHE A 369 16.52 19.05 -4.36
N ASP A 370 17.44 19.81 -4.97
CA ASP A 370 17.23 21.24 -5.25
C ASP A 370 16.08 21.46 -6.24
N ARG A 371 15.96 20.62 -7.29
CA ARG A 371 14.84 20.65 -8.24
C ARG A 371 13.49 20.47 -7.54
N ARG A 372 13.45 19.64 -6.49
CA ARG A 372 12.26 19.39 -5.66
C ARG A 372 12.09 20.43 -4.54
N GLY A 373 12.90 21.49 -4.51
CA GLY A 373 12.84 22.55 -3.50
C GLY A 373 13.39 22.17 -2.12
N MET A 374 14.03 21.00 -2.01
CA MET A 374 14.64 20.51 -0.77
C MET A 374 16.07 21.02 -0.66
N ARG A 375 16.22 22.28 -0.23
CA ARG A 375 17.54 22.92 -0.10
C ARG A 375 18.26 22.40 1.15
N GLY A 376 19.39 21.73 0.93
CA GLY A 376 20.28 21.23 1.98
C GLY A 376 21.71 21.74 1.82
N VAL A 377 22.57 21.47 2.82
CA VAL A 377 24.00 21.73 2.70
C VAL A 377 24.63 20.65 1.82
N ARG A 378 25.20 21.05 0.68
CA ARG A 378 25.99 20.15 -0.16
C ARG A 378 27.33 19.86 0.51
N PRO A 379 27.80 18.59 0.53
CA PRO A 379 29.15 18.28 0.97
C PRO A 379 30.19 19.08 0.18
N ALA A 380 31.22 19.59 0.86
CA ALA A 380 32.28 20.38 0.22
C ALA A 380 32.98 19.63 -0.93
N SER A 381 32.99 18.29 -0.87
CA SER A 381 33.57 17.42 -1.90
C SER A 381 32.82 17.43 -3.24
N ILE A 382 31.60 17.97 -3.27
CA ILE A 382 30.73 18.06 -4.46
C ILE A 382 30.11 19.47 -4.64
N ALA A 383 30.56 20.45 -3.85
CA ALA A 383 30.07 21.82 -3.98
C ALA A 383 30.43 22.37 -5.37
N LYS A 384 29.46 23.03 -6.02
CA LYS A 384 29.75 23.78 -7.26
C LYS A 384 30.68 24.94 -6.88
N PRO A 385 31.77 25.19 -7.62
CA PRO A 385 32.71 26.27 -7.33
C PRO A 385 32.05 27.65 -7.31
#